data_AF-A0A412AUJ8-F1
#
_entry.id   AF-A0A412AUJ8-F1
#
_cell.length_a   1.000
_cell.length_b   1.000
_cell.length_c   1.000
_cell.angle_alpha   90.00
_cell.angle_beta   90.00
_cell.angle_gamma   90.00
#
_symmetry.space_group_name_H-M   'P 1'
#
loop_
_entity.id
_entity.type
_entity.pdbx_description
1 polymer ?
#
loop_
_entity_poly.entity_id
_entity_poly.type
_entity_poly.pdbx_seq_one_letter_code
_entity_poly.pdbx_strand_id
1 'polypeptide(L)'
;MTPKYEITRIAHPKFPWMHRIRALRDVREDVRAGDLGGFVQSERNLSQEGTCWIADNAIAAEEACVSGHSLLSDNAWACGHAAIFDRAIVSGNAVLDGGVFVAAGRIRDHAYIGGNAEIFASRVTGEAPVISESASVYGVVRGRVEIHGRTVILPGSKIDNPTTDIFHIYPERIVVKKPFGEKLCVLSPPIAGEGQQKRFPSRWEER
;
A
#
# COMPACT_ATOMS: atom_id res chain seq x y z
N MET A 1 -21.54 20.42 4.56
CA MET A 1 -20.64 19.55 5.34
C MET A 1 -19.66 20.43 6.11
N THR A 2 -19.20 20.00 7.29
CA THR A 2 -18.08 20.67 7.97
C THR A 2 -16.76 20.30 7.30
N PRO A 3 -15.87 21.27 7.03
CA PRO A 3 -14.55 21.00 6.44
C PRO A 3 -13.72 20.10 7.37
N LYS A 4 -12.79 19.34 6.78
CA LYS A 4 -11.87 18.45 7.50
C LYS A 4 -10.68 19.21 8.05
N TYR A 5 -10.14 20.15 7.27
CA TYR A 5 -8.97 20.95 7.61
C TYR A 5 -9.01 22.35 6.98
N GLU A 6 -8.22 23.27 7.53
CA GLU A 6 -7.86 24.55 6.91
C GLU A 6 -6.38 24.59 6.52
N ILE A 7 -6.05 25.42 5.53
CA ILE A 7 -4.67 25.81 5.23
C ILE A 7 -4.34 27.06 6.04
N THR A 8 -3.35 26.98 6.92
CA THR A 8 -2.99 28.07 7.84
C THR A 8 -2.07 29.11 7.18
N ARG A 9 -1.75 30.20 7.89
CA ARG A 9 -0.71 31.16 7.48
C ARG A 9 0.71 30.75 7.90
N ILE A 10 0.90 29.54 8.42
CA ILE A 10 2.22 29.05 8.86
C ILE A 10 2.95 28.50 7.62
N ALA A 11 3.74 29.37 6.97
CA ALA A 11 4.51 29.03 5.79
C ALA A 11 5.68 28.06 6.09
N HIS A 12 6.09 27.26 5.10
CA HIS A 12 7.24 26.38 5.22
C HIS A 12 8.56 27.19 5.21
N PRO A 13 9.52 26.93 6.13
CA PRO A 13 10.73 27.75 6.26
C PRO A 13 11.59 27.87 5.00
N LYS A 14 11.56 26.88 4.10
CA LYS A 14 12.29 26.89 2.82
C LYS A 14 11.42 27.20 1.60
N PHE A 15 10.10 27.09 1.72
CA PHE A 15 9.16 27.18 0.59
C PHE A 15 7.97 28.07 1.00
N PRO A 16 8.11 29.41 0.95
CA PRO A 16 7.12 30.33 1.54
C PRO A 16 5.70 30.27 0.94
N TRP A 17 5.54 29.61 -0.21
CA TRP A 17 4.24 29.36 -0.85
C TRP A 17 3.51 28.13 -0.29
N MET A 18 4.20 27.23 0.42
CA MET A 18 3.60 26.06 1.07
C MET A 18 3.26 26.37 2.53
N HIS A 19 2.14 25.84 3.00
CA HIS A 19 1.54 26.23 4.28
C HIS A 19 1.09 25.00 5.10
N ARG A 20 1.24 25.04 6.43
CA ARG A 20 0.76 23.94 7.29
C ARG A 20 -0.75 23.83 7.24
N ILE A 21 -1.26 22.61 7.21
CA ILE A 21 -2.68 22.31 7.46
C ILE A 21 -2.99 22.28 8.95
N ARG A 22 -4.25 22.55 9.32
CA ARG A 22 -4.78 22.32 10.67
C ARG A 22 -6.11 21.56 10.60
N ALA A 23 -6.26 20.53 11.42
CA ALA A 23 -7.50 19.77 11.53
C ALA A 23 -8.61 20.64 12.15
N LEU A 24 -9.80 20.64 11.54
CA LEU A 24 -10.98 21.37 12.04
C LEU A 24 -11.98 20.46 12.77
N ARG A 25 -11.75 19.15 12.73
CA ARG A 25 -12.49 18.09 13.40
C ARG A 25 -11.56 16.89 13.58
N ASP A 26 -11.98 15.89 14.33
CA ASP A 26 -11.27 14.62 14.39
C ASP A 26 -11.26 13.94 13.00
N VAL A 27 -10.07 13.50 12.56
CA VAL A 27 -9.82 13.00 11.20
C VAL A 27 -9.51 11.51 11.17
N ARG A 28 -8.65 11.06 12.10
CA ARG A 28 -8.19 9.68 12.25
C ARG A 28 -7.82 9.42 13.72
N GLU A 29 -7.50 8.17 14.06
CA GLU A 29 -7.29 7.74 15.46
C GLU A 29 -6.30 8.61 16.24
N ASP A 30 -5.30 9.16 15.57
CA ASP A 30 -4.17 9.97 16.04
C ASP A 30 -4.21 11.44 15.55
N VAL A 31 -5.33 11.93 15.01
CA VAL A 31 -5.51 13.35 14.61
C VAL A 31 -6.85 13.88 15.14
N ARG A 32 -6.78 14.87 16.03
CA ARG A 32 -7.90 15.57 16.67
C ARG A 32 -8.10 16.97 16.12
N ALA A 33 -9.26 17.54 16.40
CA ALA A 33 -9.55 18.95 16.09
C ALA A 33 -8.50 19.89 16.73
N GLY A 34 -7.91 20.77 15.92
CA GLY A 34 -6.87 21.71 16.31
C GLY A 34 -5.44 21.29 15.97
N ASP A 35 -5.20 20.00 15.70
CA ASP A 35 -3.86 19.48 15.42
C ASP A 35 -3.28 20.05 14.12
N LEU A 36 -1.98 20.36 14.13
CA LEU A 36 -1.24 20.77 12.94
C LEU A 36 -0.73 19.53 12.17
N GLY A 37 -0.92 19.54 10.87
CA GLY A 37 -0.30 18.57 9.95
C GLY A 37 0.94 19.15 9.26
N GLY A 38 1.39 18.43 8.23
CA GLY A 38 2.43 18.87 7.31
C GLY A 38 1.94 19.95 6.35
N PHE A 39 2.61 20.08 5.21
CA PHE A 39 2.50 21.25 4.33
C PHE A 39 1.84 20.92 2.99
N VAL A 40 1.00 21.84 2.53
CA VAL A 40 0.39 21.82 1.18
C VAL A 40 0.66 23.12 0.44
N GLN A 41 0.71 23.06 -0.88
CA GLN A 41 0.69 24.26 -1.74
C GLN A 41 -0.73 24.84 -1.89
N SER A 42 -1.75 23.98 -1.96
CA SER A 42 -3.15 24.36 -2.16
C SER A 42 -4.13 23.29 -1.65
N GLU A 43 -5.42 23.60 -1.64
CA GLU A 43 -6.48 22.64 -1.28
C GLU A 43 -6.57 21.43 -2.21
N ARG A 44 -5.95 21.50 -3.41
CA ARG A 44 -5.89 20.36 -4.33
C ARG A 44 -4.99 19.22 -3.84
N ASN A 45 -4.03 19.52 -2.96
CA ASN A 45 -3.00 18.56 -2.58
C ASN A 45 -3.44 17.58 -1.50
N LEU A 46 -4.54 17.87 -0.79
CA LEU A 46 -5.15 16.99 0.21
C LEU A 46 -6.67 17.06 0.09
N SER A 47 -7.34 15.93 -0.16
CA SER A 47 -8.79 15.89 -0.23
C SER A 47 -9.43 16.31 1.09
N GLN A 48 -10.55 17.04 1.05
CA GLN A 48 -11.39 17.32 2.24
C GLN A 48 -12.19 16.08 2.69
N GLU A 49 -12.24 15.03 1.88
CA GLU A 49 -12.97 13.79 2.16
C GLU A 49 -12.08 12.70 2.78
N GLY A 50 -12.72 11.60 3.20
CA GLY A 50 -12.07 10.45 3.82
C GLY A 50 -11.32 10.77 5.12
N THR A 51 -10.36 9.90 5.47
CA THR A 51 -9.48 10.04 6.64
C THR A 51 -8.03 10.35 6.26
N CYS A 52 -7.78 10.64 4.99
CA CYS A 52 -6.44 10.94 4.50
C CYS A 52 -5.84 12.18 5.17
N TRP A 53 -4.52 12.14 5.40
CA TRP A 53 -3.81 13.16 6.18
C TRP A 53 -2.35 13.34 5.73
N ILE A 54 -1.84 14.55 5.93
CA ILE A 54 -0.41 14.87 5.80
C ILE A 54 0.08 15.33 7.18
N ALA A 55 1.03 14.61 7.76
CA ALA A 55 1.55 14.82 9.11
C ALA A 55 2.95 15.46 9.12
N ASP A 56 3.41 15.79 10.33
CA ASP A 56 4.81 16.13 10.63
C ASP A 56 5.39 17.26 9.75
N ASN A 57 6.44 17.01 8.99
CA ASN A 57 7.04 17.95 8.04
C ASN A 57 6.80 17.54 6.58
N ALA A 58 5.92 16.56 6.34
CA ALA A 58 5.71 16.00 5.02
C ALA A 58 5.02 17.01 4.10
N ILE A 59 5.31 16.93 2.79
CA ILE A 59 4.95 17.94 1.79
C ILE A 59 4.15 17.28 0.65
N ALA A 60 3.02 17.88 0.28
CA ALA A 60 2.36 17.63 -1.00
C ALA A 60 2.22 18.93 -1.79
N ALA A 61 2.78 18.96 -3.00
CA ALA A 61 2.90 20.17 -3.83
C ALA A 61 2.54 19.90 -5.30
N GLU A 62 2.49 20.96 -6.10
CA GLU A 62 2.16 20.89 -7.53
C GLU A 62 0.78 20.21 -7.75
N GLU A 63 0.67 19.24 -8.67
CA GLU A 63 -0.57 18.49 -8.92
C GLU A 63 -0.61 17.16 -8.13
N ALA A 64 0.31 16.94 -7.17
CA ALA A 64 0.26 15.77 -6.30
C ALA A 64 -0.94 15.84 -5.34
N CYS A 65 -1.67 14.74 -5.17
CA CYS A 65 -2.92 14.70 -4.42
C CYS A 65 -2.98 13.50 -3.46
N VAL A 66 -3.28 13.78 -2.19
CA VAL A 66 -3.46 12.80 -1.11
C VAL A 66 -4.95 12.65 -0.80
N SER A 67 -5.49 11.42 -0.89
CA SER A 67 -6.94 11.16 -0.81
C SER A 67 -7.30 9.82 -0.15
N GLY A 68 -8.60 9.54 0.04
CA GLY A 68 -9.08 8.29 0.63
C GLY A 68 -8.73 8.15 2.13
N HIS A 69 -8.01 7.09 2.49
CA HIS A 69 -7.54 6.79 3.85
C HIS A 69 -6.01 6.84 3.97
N SER A 70 -5.33 7.47 3.01
CA SER A 70 -3.86 7.47 2.92
C SER A 70 -3.17 8.40 3.93
N LEU A 71 -1.93 8.07 4.27
CA LEU A 71 -1.10 8.88 5.17
C LEU A 71 0.23 9.25 4.51
N LEU A 72 0.58 10.52 4.58
CA LEU A 72 1.90 11.05 4.22
C LEU A 72 2.51 11.67 5.50
N SER A 73 3.67 11.21 5.98
CA SER A 73 4.21 11.57 7.31
C SER A 73 5.74 11.75 7.34
N ASP A 74 6.28 12.07 8.52
CA ASP A 74 7.69 12.38 8.76
C ASP A 74 8.22 13.56 7.92
N ASN A 75 9.13 13.32 6.97
CA ASN A 75 9.64 14.31 6.01
C ASN A 75 9.35 13.87 4.56
N ALA A 76 8.36 13.00 4.34
CA ALA A 76 8.05 12.47 3.03
C ALA A 76 7.53 13.57 2.07
N TRP A 77 7.78 13.39 0.77
CA TRP A 77 7.54 14.40 -0.25
C TRP A 77 6.77 13.83 -1.43
N ALA A 78 5.72 14.54 -1.86
CA ALA A 78 4.93 14.24 -3.05
C ALA A 78 4.86 15.48 -3.98
N CYS A 79 5.31 15.34 -5.22
CA CYS A 79 5.28 16.39 -6.25
C CYS A 79 4.96 15.80 -7.65
N GLY A 80 5.00 16.65 -8.69
CA GLY A 80 4.55 16.29 -10.03
C GLY A 80 3.05 16.00 -10.05
N HIS A 81 2.70 14.81 -10.55
CA HIS A 81 1.32 14.32 -10.67
C HIS A 81 1.06 13.12 -9.72
N ALA A 82 1.78 13.05 -8.59
CA ALA A 82 1.71 11.90 -7.69
C ALA A 82 0.33 11.77 -7.00
N ALA A 83 -0.40 10.70 -7.32
CA ALA A 83 -1.69 10.38 -6.74
C ALA A 83 -1.55 9.31 -5.64
N ILE A 84 -1.77 9.71 -4.39
CA ILE A 84 -1.69 8.86 -3.19
C ILE A 84 -3.10 8.68 -2.65
N PHE A 85 -3.60 7.45 -2.60
CA PHE A 85 -5.01 7.19 -2.29
C PHE A 85 -5.25 5.85 -1.56
N ASP A 86 -6.52 5.57 -1.28
CA ASP A 86 -7.02 4.39 -0.55
C ASP A 86 -6.19 4.08 0.72
N ARG A 87 -5.36 3.03 0.76
CA ARG A 87 -4.61 2.60 1.97
C ARG A 87 -3.09 2.76 1.82
N ALA A 88 -2.64 3.72 1.02
CA ALA A 88 -1.23 4.07 0.90
C ALA A 88 -0.69 4.75 2.18
N ILE A 89 0.49 4.34 2.64
CA ILE A 89 1.24 5.01 3.71
C ILE A 89 2.63 5.33 3.16
N VAL A 90 3.02 6.60 3.26
CA VAL A 90 4.29 7.15 2.78
C VAL A 90 4.94 7.91 3.92
N SER A 91 6.14 7.53 4.33
CA SER A 91 6.79 8.02 5.55
C SER A 91 8.32 8.11 5.41
N GLY A 92 9.01 8.48 6.49
CA GLY A 92 10.46 8.71 6.49
C GLY A 92 10.86 9.94 5.66
N ASN A 93 11.84 9.77 4.78
CA ASN A 93 12.32 10.76 3.81
C ASN A 93 11.96 10.31 2.37
N ALA A 94 10.89 9.52 2.20
CA ALA A 94 10.50 8.98 0.91
C ALA A 94 10.00 10.07 -0.05
N VAL A 95 10.30 9.93 -1.34
CA VAL A 95 9.96 10.90 -2.39
C VAL A 95 9.15 10.24 -3.48
N LEU A 96 8.00 10.83 -3.82
CA LEU A 96 7.12 10.45 -4.92
C LEU A 96 7.08 11.61 -5.93
N ASP A 97 7.55 11.37 -7.14
CA ASP A 97 7.74 12.41 -8.16
C ASP A 97 7.31 11.99 -9.58
N GLY A 98 6.59 12.86 -10.28
CA GLY A 98 6.04 12.58 -11.61
C GLY A 98 4.65 11.93 -11.58
N GLY A 99 4.32 11.13 -12.59
CA GLY A 99 3.03 10.44 -12.79
C GLY A 99 2.87 9.17 -11.95
N VAL A 100 3.17 9.26 -10.66
CA VAL A 100 3.16 8.12 -9.72
C VAL A 100 1.76 7.86 -9.18
N PHE A 101 1.33 6.59 -9.15
CA PHE A 101 0.04 6.17 -8.60
C PHE A 101 0.22 5.16 -7.47
N VAL A 102 -0.19 5.51 -6.25
CA VAL A 102 -0.09 4.64 -5.05
C VAL A 102 -1.47 4.46 -4.42
N ALA A 103 -2.07 3.29 -4.62
CA ALA A 103 -3.37 2.92 -4.05
C ALA A 103 -3.23 2.20 -2.69
N ALA A 104 -2.15 1.45 -2.50
CA ALA A 104 -1.89 0.73 -1.27
C ALA A 104 -0.42 0.35 -1.18
N GLY A 105 0.11 0.32 0.04
CA GLY A 105 1.49 -0.07 0.32
C GLY A 105 2.09 0.76 1.44
N ARG A 106 3.32 0.43 1.82
CA ARG A 106 4.12 1.18 2.80
C ARG A 106 5.44 1.57 2.15
N ILE A 107 5.58 2.85 1.81
CA ILE A 107 6.79 3.45 1.25
C ILE A 107 7.47 4.23 2.37
N ARG A 108 8.76 3.99 2.64
CA ARG A 108 9.45 4.56 3.81
C ARG A 108 10.95 4.78 3.58
N ASP A 109 11.64 5.22 4.63
CA ASP A 109 13.08 5.47 4.68
C ASP A 109 13.50 6.49 3.60
N HIS A 110 14.44 6.15 2.69
CA HIS A 110 14.86 7.01 1.58
C HIS A 110 14.42 6.44 0.22
N ALA A 111 13.27 5.75 0.19
CA ALA A 111 12.72 5.21 -1.05
C ALA A 111 12.33 6.33 -2.03
N TYR A 112 12.67 6.16 -3.30
CA TYR A 112 12.30 7.06 -4.39
C TYR A 112 11.34 6.34 -5.35
N ILE A 113 10.18 6.93 -5.58
CA ILE A 113 9.17 6.43 -6.51
C ILE A 113 9.00 7.48 -7.60
N GLY A 114 9.22 7.12 -8.86
CA GLY A 114 9.38 8.12 -9.93
C GLY A 114 8.80 7.73 -11.27
N GLY A 115 8.70 8.72 -12.17
CA GLY A 115 8.27 8.50 -13.54
C GLY A 115 6.78 8.16 -13.62
N ASN A 116 6.44 6.95 -14.06
CA ASN A 116 5.04 6.46 -14.17
C ASN A 116 4.83 5.22 -13.29
N ALA A 117 5.41 5.21 -12.09
CA ALA A 117 5.36 4.06 -11.19
C ALA A 117 3.93 3.79 -10.65
N GLU A 118 3.58 2.52 -10.52
CA GLU A 118 2.24 2.06 -10.15
C GLU A 118 2.32 1.07 -8.98
N ILE A 119 1.77 1.42 -7.82
CA ILE A 119 1.87 0.62 -6.59
C ILE A 119 0.47 0.30 -6.05
N PHE A 120 0.12 -0.99 -6.04
CA PHE A 120 -1.22 -1.45 -5.69
C PHE A 120 -1.21 -2.72 -4.83
N ALA A 121 -2.28 -2.92 -4.07
CA ALA A 121 -2.58 -4.22 -3.47
C ALA A 121 -2.81 -5.29 -4.55
N SER A 122 -2.55 -6.55 -4.19
CA SER A 122 -2.96 -7.72 -4.98
C SER A 122 -4.48 -7.75 -5.11
N ARG A 123 -4.97 -7.94 -6.35
CA ARG A 123 -6.40 -8.12 -6.62
C ARG A 123 -6.96 -9.45 -6.08
N VAL A 124 -6.08 -10.39 -5.72
CA VAL A 124 -6.44 -11.73 -5.24
C VAL A 124 -6.35 -11.83 -3.71
N THR A 125 -5.26 -11.33 -3.13
CA THR A 125 -4.96 -11.48 -1.69
C THR A 125 -5.18 -10.22 -0.87
N GLY A 126 -5.36 -9.04 -1.50
CA GLY A 126 -5.48 -7.76 -0.80
C GLY A 126 -4.20 -7.24 -0.16
N GLU A 127 -3.14 -8.07 -0.11
CA GLU A 127 -1.80 -7.75 0.39
C GLU A 127 -1.14 -6.65 -0.46
N ALA A 128 -0.39 -5.75 0.17
CA ALA A 128 0.18 -4.58 -0.47
C ALA A 128 1.71 -4.51 -0.37
N PRO A 129 2.41 -3.84 -1.31
CA PRO A 129 3.86 -3.76 -1.30
C PRO A 129 4.44 -3.00 -0.11
N VAL A 130 5.67 -3.34 0.26
CA VAL A 130 6.54 -2.55 1.14
C VAL A 130 7.76 -2.13 0.33
N ILE A 131 8.12 -0.85 0.39
CA ILE A 131 9.29 -0.28 -0.28
C ILE A 131 10.05 0.54 0.77
N SER A 132 11.30 0.16 1.02
CA SER A 132 12.09 0.64 2.14
C SER A 132 13.56 0.89 1.77
N GLU A 133 14.33 1.34 2.75
CA GLU A 133 15.75 1.65 2.70
C GLU A 133 16.12 2.75 1.69
N SER A 134 16.50 2.39 0.47
CA SER A 134 16.92 3.32 -0.60
C SER A 134 16.52 2.80 -1.98
N ALA A 135 15.42 2.05 -2.04
CA ALA A 135 14.90 1.48 -3.26
C ALA A 135 14.40 2.57 -4.21
N SER A 136 14.61 2.38 -5.52
CA SER A 136 14.11 3.27 -6.58
C SER A 136 13.13 2.52 -7.47
N VAL A 137 11.88 2.98 -7.54
CA VAL A 137 10.82 2.30 -8.31
C VAL A 137 10.24 3.21 -9.38
N TYR A 138 10.38 2.78 -10.63
CA TYR A 138 9.86 3.45 -11.83
C TYR A 138 8.84 2.61 -12.60
N GLY A 139 8.63 1.36 -12.17
CA GLY A 139 7.73 0.39 -12.77
C GLY A 139 6.51 0.10 -11.90
N VAL A 140 5.90 -1.05 -12.18
CA VAL A 140 4.65 -1.50 -11.58
C VAL A 140 4.94 -2.55 -10.50
N VAL A 141 4.45 -2.35 -9.28
CA VAL A 141 4.61 -3.29 -8.15
C VAL A 141 3.25 -3.59 -7.53
N ARG A 142 2.86 -4.87 -7.54
CA ARG A 142 1.57 -5.33 -7.02
C ARG A 142 1.69 -6.54 -6.09
N GLY A 143 0.89 -6.55 -5.03
CA GLY A 143 0.79 -7.65 -4.09
C GLY A 143 1.86 -7.69 -3.01
N ARG A 144 2.07 -8.87 -2.42
CA ARG A 144 2.93 -9.06 -1.25
C ARG A 144 4.43 -9.10 -1.64
N VAL A 145 4.96 -7.92 -1.94
CA VAL A 145 6.33 -7.70 -2.38
C VAL A 145 7.01 -6.77 -1.40
N GLU A 146 8.22 -7.11 -0.96
CA GLU A 146 9.03 -6.23 -0.13
C GLU A 146 10.33 -5.87 -0.86
N ILE A 147 10.55 -4.59 -1.12
CA ILE A 147 11.70 -4.08 -1.87
C ILE A 147 12.65 -3.38 -0.90
N HIS A 148 13.88 -3.89 -0.84
CA HIS A 148 14.90 -3.55 0.15
C HIS A 148 16.20 -3.03 -0.50
N GLY A 149 17.13 -2.49 0.30
CA GLY A 149 18.42 -2.03 -0.17
C GLY A 149 18.34 -0.88 -1.19
N ARG A 150 19.31 -0.87 -2.10
CA ARG A 150 19.38 0.04 -3.26
C ARG A 150 18.76 -0.60 -4.52
N THR A 151 17.68 -1.36 -4.36
CA THR A 151 17.05 -2.07 -5.47
C THR A 151 16.43 -1.08 -6.45
N VAL A 152 16.65 -1.29 -7.75
CA VAL A 152 16.05 -0.47 -8.81
C VAL A 152 15.04 -1.29 -9.61
N ILE A 153 13.78 -0.86 -9.63
CA ILE A 153 12.74 -1.41 -10.51
C ILE A 153 12.58 -0.47 -11.70
N LEU A 154 13.02 -0.91 -12.87
CA LEU A 154 13.11 -0.09 -14.08
C LEU A 154 11.73 0.25 -14.68
N PRO A 155 11.61 1.35 -15.45
CA PRO A 155 10.40 1.66 -16.22
C PRO A 155 9.95 0.47 -17.08
N GLY A 156 8.64 0.26 -17.18
CA GLY A 156 8.05 -0.86 -17.90
C GLY A 156 8.17 -2.24 -17.22
N SER A 157 8.95 -2.37 -16.14
CA SER A 157 8.97 -3.59 -15.32
C SER A 157 7.63 -3.78 -14.62
N LYS A 158 7.10 -5.01 -14.60
CA LYS A 158 5.91 -5.38 -13.83
C LYS A 158 6.20 -6.52 -12.87
N ILE A 159 6.16 -6.24 -11.58
CA ILE A 159 6.17 -7.23 -10.51
C ILE A 159 4.74 -7.36 -10.00
N ASP A 160 4.18 -8.56 -10.08
CA ASP A 160 2.80 -8.85 -9.69
C ASP A 160 2.79 -10.17 -8.92
N ASN A 161 2.57 -10.10 -7.61
CA ASN A 161 2.48 -11.26 -6.73
C ASN A 161 1.01 -11.49 -6.31
N PRO A 162 0.25 -12.33 -7.04
CA PRO A 162 -1.13 -12.67 -6.69
C PRO A 162 -1.22 -13.72 -5.56
N THR A 163 -0.09 -14.19 -5.02
CA THR A 163 -0.05 -15.24 -4.00
C THR A 163 0.02 -14.67 -2.57
N THR A 164 0.00 -15.54 -1.57
CA THR A 164 0.22 -15.18 -0.16
C THR A 164 1.71 -15.21 0.25
N ASP A 165 2.59 -15.75 -0.60
CA ASP A 165 4.04 -15.77 -0.40
C ASP A 165 4.60 -14.34 -0.38
N ILE A 166 5.72 -14.14 0.32
CA ILE A 166 6.40 -12.85 0.39
C ILE A 166 7.56 -12.87 -0.61
N PHE A 167 7.56 -11.94 -1.57
CA PHE A 167 8.68 -11.78 -2.50
C PHE A 167 9.60 -10.68 -1.96
N HIS A 168 10.68 -11.06 -1.30
CA HIS A 168 11.72 -10.12 -0.87
C HIS A 168 12.68 -9.87 -2.04
N ILE A 169 12.79 -8.62 -2.46
CA ILE A 169 13.65 -8.19 -3.58
C ILE A 169 14.78 -7.34 -3.00
N TYR A 170 16.01 -7.82 -3.21
CA TYR A 170 17.26 -7.15 -2.87
C TYR A 170 18.03 -6.84 -4.17
N PRO A 171 19.05 -5.96 -4.14
CA PRO A 171 19.80 -5.60 -5.35
C PRO A 171 20.38 -6.79 -6.11
N GLU A 172 20.87 -7.80 -5.38
CA GLU A 172 21.58 -8.96 -5.95
C GLU A 172 20.76 -10.26 -5.98
N ARG A 173 19.53 -10.28 -5.42
CA ARG A 173 18.73 -11.52 -5.31
C ARG A 173 17.25 -11.27 -5.04
N ILE A 174 16.43 -12.23 -5.46
CA ILE A 174 15.02 -12.37 -5.05
C ILE A 174 14.90 -13.60 -4.16
N VAL A 175 14.18 -13.48 -3.04
CA VAL A 175 13.91 -14.57 -2.09
C VAL A 175 12.41 -14.68 -1.87
N VAL A 176 11.84 -15.85 -2.15
CA VAL A 176 10.42 -16.15 -1.92
C VAL A 176 10.26 -16.86 -0.58
N LYS A 177 9.45 -16.27 0.32
CA LYS A 177 9.15 -16.84 1.64
C LYS A 177 7.69 -17.28 1.71
N LYS A 178 7.47 -18.59 1.92
CA LYS A 178 6.14 -19.19 2.08
C LYS A 178 5.62 -18.96 3.51
N PRO A 179 4.38 -18.46 3.73
CA PRO A 179 3.91 -18.12 5.07
C PRO A 179 3.64 -19.34 5.96
N PHE A 180 3.30 -20.47 5.33
CA PHE A 180 2.86 -21.70 6.01
C PHE A 180 3.96 -22.77 6.13
N GLY A 181 5.19 -22.45 5.70
CA GLY A 181 6.31 -23.41 5.63
C GLY A 181 6.08 -24.54 4.61
N GLU A 182 6.96 -25.55 4.61
CA GLU A 182 6.83 -26.76 3.76
C GLU A 182 5.80 -27.77 4.30
N LYS A 183 4.69 -27.30 4.90
CA LYS A 183 3.53 -28.15 5.08
C LYS A 183 2.90 -28.40 3.72
N LEU A 184 3.38 -29.45 3.03
CA LEU A 184 2.65 -30.09 1.94
C LEU A 184 1.20 -30.27 2.38
N CYS A 185 0.27 -30.02 1.46
CA CYS A 185 -1.10 -30.48 1.62
C CYS A 185 -1.04 -32.02 1.73
N VAL A 186 -1.13 -32.53 2.96
CA VAL A 186 -1.31 -33.97 3.19
C VAL A 186 -2.73 -34.29 2.74
N LEU A 187 -2.86 -34.65 1.47
CA LEU A 187 -4.11 -35.12 0.89
C LEU A 187 -4.39 -36.50 1.47
N SER A 188 -5.10 -36.52 2.60
CA SER A 188 -5.72 -37.74 3.10
C SER A 188 -6.64 -38.29 2.00
N PRO A 189 -6.54 -39.58 1.63
CA PRO A 189 -7.49 -40.16 0.69
C PRO A 189 -8.91 -40.04 1.28
N PRO A 190 -9.95 -39.91 0.43
CA PRO A 190 -11.33 -39.90 0.92
C PRO A 190 -11.59 -41.17 1.72
N ILE A 191 -12.18 -41.01 2.91
CA ILE A 191 -12.52 -42.14 3.78
C ILE A 191 -13.40 -43.09 2.96
N ALA A 192 -12.89 -44.30 2.73
CA ALA A 192 -13.68 -45.35 2.11
C ALA A 192 -14.81 -45.71 3.08
N GLY A 193 -15.99 -45.14 2.85
CA GLY A 193 -17.18 -45.46 3.62
C GLY A 193 -17.40 -46.96 3.59
N GLU A 194 -17.60 -47.58 4.75
CA GLU A 194 -17.83 -49.00 4.88
C GLU A 194 -18.93 -49.43 3.91
N GLY A 195 -18.55 -50.25 2.94
CA GLY A 195 -19.49 -50.75 1.95
C GLY A 195 -20.55 -51.58 2.66
N GLN A 196 -21.71 -50.99 2.91
CA GLN A 196 -22.88 -51.73 3.38
C GLN A 196 -23.12 -52.88 2.40
N GLN A 197 -22.74 -54.08 2.84
CA GLN A 197 -22.83 -55.27 2.05
C GLN A 197 -24.31 -55.66 1.95
N LYS A 198 -25.00 -55.05 0.97
CA LYS A 198 -26.40 -55.32 0.64
C LYS A 198 -26.51 -56.78 0.24
N ARG A 199 -26.76 -57.64 1.22
CA ARG A 199 -27.21 -59.02 1.03
C ARG A 199 -28.54 -58.95 0.28
N PHE A 200 -28.49 -59.17 -1.03
CA PHE A 200 -29.67 -59.52 -1.79
C PHE A 200 -30.17 -60.87 -1.26
N PRO A 201 -31.44 -60.98 -0.81
CA PRO A 201 -31.99 -62.28 -0.44
C PRO A 201 -32.25 -63.09 -1.70
N SER A 202 -31.53 -64.20 -1.85
CA SER A 202 -31.81 -65.21 -2.87
C SER A 202 -33.23 -65.75 -2.69
N ARG A 203 -34.05 -65.62 -3.72
CA ARG A 203 -35.37 -66.28 -3.85
C ARG A 203 -35.38 -66.97 -5.22
N TRP A 204 -36.22 -68.02 -5.36
CA TRP A 204 -36.15 -69.06 -6.41
C TRP A 204 -34.95 -70.02 -6.16
N GLU A 205 -35.03 -71.35 -6.17
CA GLU A 205 -36.09 -72.36 -6.44
C GLU A 205 -36.08 -73.40 -5.27
N GLU A 206 -36.80 -74.53 -5.15
CA GLU A 206 -37.80 -75.30 -5.94
C GLU A 206 -38.73 -76.03 -4.91
N ARG A 207 -39.94 -76.47 -5.33
CA ARG A 207 -40.89 -77.41 -4.67
C ARG A 207 -41.78 -76.91 -3.51
#